data_AF-A0A7W7EHD3-F1
#
_entry.id   AF-A0A7W7EHD3-F1
#
_cell.length_a   1.000
_cell.length_b   1.000
_cell.length_c   1.000
_cell.angle_alpha   90.00
_cell.angle_beta   90.00
_cell.angle_gamma   90.00
#
_symmetry.space_group_name_H-M   'P 1'
#
loop_
_entity.id
_entity.type
_entity.pdbx_description
1 polymer ?
#
loop_
_entity_poly.entity_id
_entity_poly.type
_entity_poly.pdbx_seq_one_letter_code
_entity_poly.pdbx_strand_id
1 'polypeptide(L)'
;MSQQDHSVELRPKLVGKRDKRTEDPRLLTGVGQYVDTWRRGMLHIALRRSDQPHARILNIDVGDAFSVPGVVAIYDASDLEGEIKPAIPTSRMPGYYATPIWPLARGKRWPFYWIVSQYVA
;
A
#
# COMPACT_ATOMS: atom_id res chain seq x y z
N MET A 1 -49.77 -13.63 -23.97
CA MET A 1 -48.33 -13.38 -24.11
C MET A 1 -48.10 -11.87 -23.99
N SER A 2 -47.87 -11.39 -22.77
CA SER A 2 -47.61 -9.97 -22.48
C SER A 2 -46.09 -9.80 -22.39
N GLN A 3 -45.51 -9.09 -23.36
CA GLN A 3 -44.09 -8.72 -23.34
C GLN A 3 -43.93 -7.56 -22.36
N GLN A 4 -43.16 -7.77 -21.29
CA GLN A 4 -42.77 -6.72 -20.36
C GLN A 4 -41.64 -5.92 -21.00
N ASP A 5 -41.87 -4.61 -21.16
CA ASP A 5 -40.90 -3.67 -21.69
C ASP A 5 -39.82 -3.39 -20.63
N HIS A 6 -38.66 -4.03 -20.78
CA HIS A 6 -37.51 -3.88 -19.88
C HIS A 6 -36.64 -2.67 -20.25
N SER A 7 -37.25 -1.52 -20.55
CA SER A 7 -36.49 -0.29 -20.73
C SER A 7 -35.96 0.14 -19.36
N VAL A 8 -34.73 -0.25 -19.05
CA VAL A 8 -33.98 0.27 -17.89
C VAL A 8 -34.05 1.79 -17.97
N GLU A 9 -34.73 2.42 -17.01
CA GLU A 9 -34.85 3.86 -16.90
C GLU A 9 -33.44 4.44 -16.68
N LEU A 10 -32.77 4.78 -17.78
CA LEU A 10 -31.43 5.35 -17.75
C LEU A 10 -31.56 6.70 -17.04
N ARG A 11 -30.97 6.78 -15.84
CA ARG A 11 -30.85 8.00 -15.03
C ARG A 11 -30.59 9.23 -15.93
N PRO A 12 -31.14 10.41 -15.59
CA PRO A 12 -31.25 11.55 -16.49
C PRO A 12 -29.94 11.92 -17.19
N LYS A 13 -30.07 12.39 -18.44
CA LYS A 13 -29.01 12.86 -19.37
C LYS A 13 -28.02 13.84 -18.73
N LEU A 14 -27.05 13.34 -17.97
CA LEU A 14 -25.90 14.09 -17.47
C LEU A 14 -24.77 14.15 -18.52
N VAL A 15 -24.80 13.25 -19.51
CA VAL A 15 -23.82 13.20 -20.59
C VAL A 15 -23.96 14.44 -21.48
N GLY A 16 -22.89 15.23 -21.57
CA GLY A 16 -22.83 16.46 -22.37
C GLY A 16 -23.27 17.74 -21.64
N LYS A 17 -23.73 17.64 -20.38
CA LYS A 17 -24.14 18.81 -19.59
C LYS A 17 -22.97 19.37 -18.79
N ARG A 18 -22.79 20.70 -18.80
CA ARG A 18 -21.78 21.40 -17.99
C ARG A 18 -22.27 21.61 -16.56
N ASP A 19 -22.37 20.51 -15.80
CA ASP A 19 -22.66 20.57 -14.37
C ASP A 19 -21.36 20.73 -13.54
N LYS A 20 -21.47 21.43 -12.40
CA LYS A 20 -20.35 21.57 -11.46
C LYS A 20 -20.05 20.24 -10.78
N ARG A 21 -18.77 19.94 -10.53
CA ARG A 21 -18.39 18.68 -9.90
C ARG A 21 -18.73 18.73 -8.41
N THR A 22 -19.21 17.61 -7.87
CA THR A 22 -19.57 17.48 -6.45
C THR A 22 -18.35 17.55 -5.53
N GLU A 23 -17.16 17.22 -6.03
CA GLU A 23 -15.93 17.21 -5.26
C GLU A 23 -15.21 18.57 -5.16
N ASP A 24 -15.51 19.52 -6.05
CA ASP A 24 -14.83 20.83 -6.10
C ASP A 24 -14.84 21.56 -4.75
N PRO A 25 -15.96 21.60 -3.98
CA PRO A 25 -15.97 22.30 -2.70
C PRO A 25 -14.91 21.80 -1.71
N ARG A 26 -14.69 20.48 -1.61
CA ARG A 26 -13.69 19.93 -0.67
C ARG A 26 -12.26 20.07 -1.19
N LEU A 27 -12.06 20.04 -2.51
CA LEU A 27 -10.73 20.13 -3.12
C LEU A 27 -10.21 21.57 -3.12
N LEU A 28 -11.08 22.56 -3.35
CA LEU A 28 -10.70 23.97 -3.47
C LEU A 28 -10.57 24.70 -2.14
N THR A 29 -11.14 24.17 -1.05
CA THR A 29 -11.15 24.82 0.26
C THR A 29 -10.11 24.24 1.24
N GLY A 30 -9.30 23.26 0.81
CA GLY A 30 -8.30 22.63 1.66
C GLY A 30 -8.87 21.70 2.75
N VAL A 31 -10.17 21.45 2.76
CA VAL A 31 -10.84 20.52 3.71
C VAL A 31 -10.87 19.08 3.20
N GLY A 32 -10.28 18.81 2.03
CA GLY A 32 -10.13 17.46 1.50
C GLY A 32 -9.27 16.60 2.42
N GLN A 33 -9.77 15.41 2.76
CA GLN A 33 -9.01 14.42 3.51
C GLN A 33 -8.29 13.49 2.53
N TYR A 34 -6.99 13.32 2.73
CA TYR A 34 -6.12 12.44 1.97
C TYR A 34 -5.43 11.47 2.92
N VAL A 35 -4.72 10.50 2.34
CA VAL A 35 -4.02 9.46 3.11
C VAL A 35 -3.01 10.05 4.10
N ASP A 36 -2.35 11.14 3.72
CA ASP A 36 -1.32 11.80 4.54
C ASP A 36 -1.89 12.89 5.50
N THR A 37 -3.22 13.02 5.60
CA THR A 37 -3.81 14.00 6.51
C THR A 37 -3.66 13.54 7.97
N TRP A 38 -2.79 14.22 8.72
CA TRP A 38 -2.42 13.94 10.10
C TRP A 38 -3.61 13.84 11.07
N ARG A 39 -3.54 12.86 12.00
CA ARG A 39 -4.47 12.69 13.13
C ARG A 39 -3.68 12.62 14.44
N ARG A 40 -4.29 13.09 15.54
CA ARG A 40 -3.65 13.07 16.88
C ARG A 40 -3.37 11.62 17.31
N GLY A 41 -2.14 11.35 17.74
CA GLY A 41 -1.70 10.02 18.18
C GLY A 41 -1.36 9.05 17.05
N MET A 42 -1.25 9.52 15.80
CA MET A 42 -0.80 8.70 14.69
C MET A 42 0.70 8.47 14.77
N LEU A 43 1.12 7.21 14.60
CA LEU A 43 2.51 6.84 14.50
C LEU A 43 2.97 6.87 13.04
N HIS A 44 4.22 7.22 12.80
CA HIS A 44 4.82 7.22 11.46
C HIS A 44 5.68 5.99 11.24
N ILE A 45 5.66 5.46 10.02
CA ILE A 45 6.58 4.41 9.58
C ILE A 45 7.63 4.98 8.63
N ALA A 46 8.88 4.57 8.82
CA ALA A 46 9.92 4.68 7.80
C ALA A 46 10.34 3.30 7.29
N LEU A 47 10.93 3.27 6.10
CA LEU A 47 11.33 2.03 5.44
C LEU A 47 12.81 2.15 5.02
N ARG A 48 13.66 1.29 5.58
CA ARG A 48 15.02 1.12 5.10
C ARG A 48 15.01 0.30 3.82
N ARG A 49 15.49 0.90 2.73
CA ARG A 49 15.62 0.19 1.44
C ARG A 49 17.05 -0.29 1.25
N SER A 50 17.22 -1.34 0.45
CA SER A 50 18.54 -1.77 0.02
C SER A 50 19.14 -0.72 -0.92
N ASP A 51 20.41 -0.43 -0.73
CA ASP A 51 21.29 0.33 -1.61
C ASP A 51 21.83 -0.53 -2.76
N GLN A 52 21.77 -1.86 -2.62
CA GLN A 52 22.24 -2.83 -3.59
C GLN A 52 21.09 -3.35 -4.45
N PRO A 53 21.26 -3.49 -5.78
CA PRO A 53 20.22 -4.03 -6.65
C PRO A 53 19.94 -5.51 -6.36
N HIS A 54 20.97 -6.25 -5.92
CA HIS A 54 20.89 -7.66 -5.52
C HIS A 54 21.94 -7.96 -4.45
N ALA A 55 21.46 -8.35 -3.28
CA ALA A 55 22.32 -8.76 -2.17
C ALA A 55 21.64 -9.87 -1.34
N ARG A 56 22.45 -10.57 -0.54
CA ARG A 56 21.97 -11.42 0.55
C ARG A 56 22.03 -10.62 1.84
N ILE A 57 20.94 -10.62 2.61
CA ILE A 57 20.93 -10.05 3.95
C ILE A 57 21.67 -11.03 4.85
N LEU A 58 22.83 -10.61 5.37
CA LEU A 58 23.61 -11.40 6.33
C LEU A 58 23.19 -11.11 7.77
N ASN A 59 23.03 -9.83 8.08
CA ASN A 59 22.62 -9.36 9.40
C ASN A 59 21.94 -7.98 9.27
N ILE A 60 21.07 -7.65 10.23
CA ILE A 60 20.49 -6.32 10.40
C ILE A 60 20.79 -5.90 11.83
N ASP A 61 21.59 -4.85 12.01
CA ASP A 61 21.82 -4.26 13.32
C ASP A 61 20.81 -3.13 13.57
N VAL A 62 20.12 -3.21 14.70
CA VAL A 62 19.07 -2.28 15.13
C VAL A 62 19.38 -1.61 16.48
N GLY A 63 20.54 -1.90 17.09
CA GLY A 63 20.85 -1.48 18.45
C GLY A 63 20.80 0.04 18.65
N ASP A 64 21.50 0.79 17.79
CA ASP A 64 21.55 2.25 17.88
C ASP A 64 20.19 2.90 17.56
N ALA A 65 19.39 2.25 16.72
CA ALA A 65 18.10 2.77 16.28
C ALA A 65 17.07 2.81 17.42
N PHE A 66 17.12 1.86 18.36
CA PHE A 66 16.27 1.89 19.57
C PHE A 66 16.62 3.03 20.53
N SER A 67 17.84 3.55 20.45
CA SER A 67 18.28 4.65 21.33
C SER A 67 17.79 6.02 20.85
N VAL A 68 17.20 6.11 19.66
CA VAL A 68 16.68 7.37 19.11
C VAL A 68 15.37 7.74 19.83
N PRO A 69 15.27 8.94 20.43
CA PRO A 69 14.04 9.39 21.08
C PRO A 69 12.85 9.41 20.11
N GLY A 70 11.73 8.86 20.55
CA GLY A 70 10.49 8.78 19.76
C GLY A 70 10.33 7.46 19.00
N VAL A 71 11.33 6.58 18.98
CA VAL A 71 11.17 5.26 18.35
C VAL A 71 10.39 4.32 19.26
N VAL A 72 9.23 3.88 18.77
CA VAL A 72 8.31 2.98 19.47
C VAL A 72 8.63 1.52 19.17
N ALA A 73 8.97 1.21 17.92
CA ALA A 73 9.26 -0.17 17.49
C ALA A 73 10.13 -0.20 16.23
N ILE A 74 10.86 -1.30 16.07
CA ILE A 74 11.60 -1.66 14.87
C ILE A 74 11.23 -3.10 14.55
N TYR A 75 10.88 -3.34 13.28
CA TYR A 75 10.42 -4.66 12.81
C TYR A 75 11.32 -5.17 11.72
N ASP A 76 11.72 -6.42 11.81
CA ASP A 76 12.36 -7.14 10.73
C ASP A 76 11.41 -8.17 10.10
N ALA A 77 11.94 -8.95 9.15
CA ALA A 77 11.12 -9.91 8.44
C ALA A 77 10.74 -11.15 9.27
N SER A 78 11.46 -11.41 10.37
CA SER A 78 11.19 -12.51 11.32
C SER A 78 10.02 -12.19 12.23
N ASP A 79 9.84 -10.92 12.62
CA ASP A 79 8.67 -10.46 13.39
C ASP A 79 7.34 -10.66 12.64
N LEU A 80 7.38 -10.74 11.31
CA LEU A 80 6.21 -10.94 10.44
C LEU A 80 6.03 -12.39 9.98
N GLU A 81 6.87 -13.31 10.44
CA GLU A 81 6.80 -14.71 10.05
C GLU A 81 5.60 -15.40 10.71
N GLY A 82 4.76 -16.07 9.91
CA GLY A 82 3.52 -16.69 10.38
C GLY A 82 2.32 -15.75 10.48
N GLU A 83 2.55 -14.46 10.75
CA GLU A 83 1.47 -13.46 10.92
C GLU A 83 0.90 -12.95 9.59
N ILE A 84 1.77 -12.78 8.58
CA ILE A 84 1.38 -12.16 7.31
C ILE A 84 1.61 -13.11 6.14
N LYS A 85 0.57 -13.29 5.31
CA LYS A 85 0.67 -14.02 4.04
C LYS A 85 1.23 -13.09 2.95
N PRO A 86 2.05 -13.62 2.01
CA PRO A 86 2.55 -12.81 0.91
C PRO A 86 1.39 -12.38 0.00
N ALA A 87 1.51 -11.19 -0.59
CA ALA A 87 0.61 -10.77 -1.64
C ALA A 87 0.92 -11.58 -2.90
N ILE A 88 -0.07 -12.28 -3.42
CA ILE A 88 0.08 -13.09 -4.64
C ILE A 88 -0.61 -12.35 -5.77
N PRO A 89 0.14 -11.76 -6.72
CA PRO A 89 -0.46 -11.16 -7.89
C PRO A 89 -1.17 -12.25 -8.71
N THR A 90 -2.38 -11.95 -9.18
CA THR A 90 -3.16 -12.88 -9.99
C THR A 90 -3.28 -12.34 -11.41
N SER A 91 -3.09 -13.22 -12.40
CA SER A 91 -3.25 -12.89 -13.81
C SER A 91 -3.99 -14.03 -14.51
N ARG A 92 -4.77 -13.67 -15.54
CA ARG A 92 -5.49 -14.63 -16.39
C ARG A 92 -4.67 -15.09 -17.60
N MET A 93 -3.42 -14.64 -17.72
CA MET A 93 -2.55 -14.99 -18.84
C MET A 93 -2.16 -16.47 -18.78
N PRO A 94 -2.23 -17.21 -19.90
CA PRO A 94 -1.72 -18.58 -19.97
C PRO A 94 -0.23 -18.64 -19.60
N GLY A 95 0.16 -19.57 -18.72
CA GLY A 95 1.55 -19.76 -18.29
C GLY A 95 2.05 -18.74 -17.25
N TYR A 96 1.16 -17.98 -16.62
CA TYR A 96 1.56 -17.02 -15.58
C TYR A 96 2.11 -17.71 -14.33
N TYR A 97 3.35 -17.38 -13.97
CA TYR A 97 3.96 -17.79 -12.70
C TYR A 97 3.78 -16.67 -11.67
N ALA A 98 2.96 -16.93 -10.64
CA ALA A 98 2.71 -15.96 -9.59
C ALA A 98 3.91 -15.89 -8.63
N THR A 99 4.53 -14.73 -8.54
CA THR A 99 5.63 -14.49 -7.61
C THR A 99 5.06 -13.95 -6.29
N PRO A 100 5.22 -14.64 -5.15
CA PRO A 100 4.77 -14.12 -3.86
C PRO A 100 5.56 -12.86 -3.49
N ILE A 101 4.86 -11.76 -3.17
CA ILE A 101 5.46 -10.50 -2.74
C ILE A 101 5.35 -10.43 -1.21
N TRP A 102 6.48 -10.54 -0.53
CA TRP A 102 6.56 -10.42 0.93
C TRP A 102 6.64 -8.94 1.33
N PRO A 103 6.05 -8.54 2.48
CA PRO A 103 6.11 -7.16 2.94
C PRO A 103 7.55 -6.72 3.21
N LEU A 104 8.36 -7.61 3.82
CA LEU A 104 9.77 -7.37 4.12
C LEU A 104 10.69 -8.39 3.45
N ALA A 105 11.93 -7.97 3.17
CA ALA A 105 12.94 -8.81 2.55
C ALA A 105 13.42 -9.93 3.49
N ARG A 106 13.50 -11.17 2.99
CA ARG A 106 13.99 -12.37 3.70
C ARG A 106 15.15 -13.01 2.95
N GLY A 107 16.25 -13.30 3.64
CA GLY A 107 17.36 -14.12 3.14
C GLY A 107 18.04 -13.61 1.86
N LYS A 108 17.98 -14.41 0.77
CA LYS A 108 18.58 -14.11 -0.54
C LYS A 108 17.47 -13.93 -1.58
N ARG A 109 17.44 -12.79 -2.30
CA ARG A 109 16.39 -12.56 -3.31
C ARG A 109 16.93 -11.95 -4.61
N TRP A 110 16.63 -12.65 -5.72
CA TRP A 110 16.75 -12.18 -7.11
C TRP A 110 15.64 -11.15 -7.42
N PRO A 111 15.80 -10.28 -8.45
CA PRO A 111 15.36 -8.90 -8.36
C PRO A 111 13.85 -8.80 -8.44
N PHE A 112 13.27 -8.08 -7.48
CA PHE A 112 12.13 -7.16 -7.57
C PHE A 112 11.49 -7.06 -6.17
N TYR A 113 11.39 -5.83 -5.67
CA TYR A 113 10.82 -5.39 -4.40
C TYR A 113 11.70 -5.54 -3.13
N TRP A 114 12.24 -4.41 -2.69
CA TRP A 114 13.01 -4.22 -1.45
C TRP A 114 12.26 -3.26 -0.52
N ILE A 115 11.77 -3.76 0.61
CA ILE A 115 11.37 -2.96 1.77
C ILE A 115 11.91 -3.68 3.00
N VAL A 116 12.75 -3.03 3.81
CA VAL A 116 12.96 -3.34 5.23
C VAL A 116 12.23 -2.23 5.99
N SER A 117 11.39 -2.56 6.96
CA SER A 117 10.70 -1.53 7.76
C SER A 117 11.65 -1.09 8.86
N GLN A 118 11.91 0.21 8.99
CA GLN A 118 12.65 0.74 10.12
C GLN A 118 11.91 1.96 10.63
N TYR A 119 11.60 1.96 11.91
CA TYR A 119 10.95 3.01 12.70
C TYR A 119 9.43 3.01 12.65
N VAL A 120 8.84 2.77 13.81
CA VAL A 120 7.57 3.37 14.25
C VAL A 120 7.95 4.56 15.12
N ALA A 121 7.56 5.78 14.74
CA ALA A 121 7.61 6.97 15.60
C ALA A 121 6.23 7.27 16.16
#